data_AF-A0A536GMR0-F1
#
_entry.id   AF-A0A536GMR0-F1
#
_cell.length_a   1.000
_cell.length_b   1.000
_cell.length_c   1.000
_cell.angle_alpha   90.00
_cell.angle_beta   90.00
_cell.angle_gamma   90.00
#
_symmetry.space_group_name_H-M   'P 1'
#
loop_
_entity.id
_entity.type
_entity.pdbx_description
1 polymer ?
#
loop_
_entity_poly.entity_id
_entity_poly.type
_entity_poly.pdbx_seq_one_letter_code
_entity_poly.pdbx_strand_id
1 'polypeptide(L)'
;MASMGAKVWAGGLLAAVAAAALLFSAVPSSAADGAWPRYLHDNGGSGYATDAGITTAAAKNLKPLAGWPVKLPATISTQPVLANGLIYVGAWDGNEYAITPSGAVQWKRFLGITTKGKACQYPIGIAGTPVVATATVGAAARSVLYVGGGGNADAQGHPISGGTAQLFALDALTGEILWHTSLGSSPDHFIWSSPAFYRGSVYVGVSAFADCPLIQGRLV
;
A
#
# COMPACT_ATOMS: atom_id res chain seq x y z
N MET A 1 81.53 -25.11 -19.56
CA MET A 1 81.01 -25.63 -18.29
C MET A 1 79.97 -24.66 -17.77
N ALA A 2 78.89 -25.22 -17.22
CA ALA A 2 77.59 -24.63 -16.90
C ALA A 2 77.55 -23.20 -16.32
N SER A 3 76.51 -22.43 -16.64
CA SER A 3 75.43 -22.12 -15.68
C SER A 3 74.42 -21.13 -16.27
N MET A 4 73.15 -21.48 -16.09
CA MET A 4 71.94 -20.72 -16.43
C MET A 4 71.79 -19.43 -15.62
N GLY A 5 71.07 -18.44 -16.18
CA GLY A 5 70.53 -17.28 -15.46
C GLY A 5 69.27 -16.78 -16.16
N ALA A 6 68.15 -16.78 -15.45
CA ALA A 6 66.78 -16.74 -15.99
C ALA A 6 66.31 -15.36 -16.50
N LYS A 7 65.41 -15.40 -17.49
CA LYS A 7 64.63 -14.26 -18.02
C LYS A 7 63.54 -13.85 -17.03
N VAL A 8 63.35 -12.54 -16.86
CA VAL A 8 62.08 -11.96 -16.40
C VAL A 8 61.67 -10.89 -17.41
N TRP A 9 60.53 -11.08 -18.07
CA TRP A 9 59.87 -10.07 -18.88
C TRP A 9 58.64 -9.59 -18.12
N ALA A 10 58.60 -8.31 -17.76
CA ALA A 10 57.42 -7.66 -17.22
C ALA A 10 56.50 -7.27 -18.39
N GLY A 11 55.48 -8.07 -18.65
CA GLY A 11 54.36 -7.71 -19.53
C GLY A 11 53.25 -7.06 -18.70
N GLY A 12 53.02 -5.76 -18.89
CA GLY A 12 51.91 -5.05 -18.26
C GLY A 12 50.57 -5.51 -18.82
N LEU A 13 49.64 -5.89 -17.94
CA LEU A 13 48.24 -6.14 -18.29
C LEU A 13 47.48 -4.81 -18.33
N LEU A 14 47.03 -4.41 -19.52
CA LEU A 14 45.94 -3.45 -19.71
C LEU A 14 44.62 -4.18 -19.40
N ALA A 15 44.01 -3.88 -18.25
CA ALA A 15 42.68 -4.35 -17.92
C ALA A 15 41.63 -3.46 -18.62
N ALA A 16 40.96 -4.01 -19.63
CA ALA A 16 39.79 -3.38 -20.23
C ALA A 16 38.59 -3.52 -19.27
N VAL A 17 38.13 -2.41 -18.69
CA VAL A 17 36.89 -2.37 -17.91
C VAL A 17 35.73 -2.25 -18.89
N ALA A 18 35.02 -3.35 -19.13
CA ALA A 18 33.76 -3.34 -19.85
C ALA A 18 32.67 -2.77 -18.95
N ALA A 19 32.15 -1.59 -19.28
CA ALA A 19 30.97 -1.02 -18.64
C ALA A 19 29.73 -1.83 -19.04
N ALA A 20 29.24 -2.68 -18.14
CA ALA A 20 27.95 -3.33 -18.30
C ALA A 20 26.84 -2.28 -18.17
N ALA A 21 26.22 -1.91 -19.29
CA ALA A 21 25.00 -1.12 -19.27
C ALA A 21 23.89 -1.95 -18.60
N LEU A 22 23.52 -1.58 -17.38
CA LEU A 22 22.33 -2.12 -16.71
C LEU A 22 21.10 -1.65 -17.49
N LEU A 23 20.55 -2.54 -18.32
CA LEU A 23 19.24 -2.35 -18.91
C LEU A 23 18.22 -2.44 -17.77
N PHE A 24 17.76 -1.29 -17.28
CA PHE A 24 16.53 -1.21 -16.50
C PHE A 24 15.38 -1.58 -17.43
N SER A 25 14.98 -2.86 -17.43
CA SER A 25 13.72 -3.27 -18.04
C SER A 25 12.60 -2.53 -17.31
N ALA A 26 11.94 -1.60 -18.00
CA ALA A 26 10.75 -0.94 -17.50
C ALA A 26 9.77 -2.02 -17.02
N VAL A 27 9.39 -1.96 -15.75
CA VAL A 27 8.34 -2.83 -15.22
C VAL A 27 7.10 -2.58 -16.06
N PRO A 28 6.45 -3.62 -16.63
CA PRO A 28 5.29 -3.40 -17.48
C PRO A 28 4.24 -2.60 -16.72
N SER A 29 3.92 -1.41 -17.25
CA SER A 29 2.79 -0.59 -16.80
C SER A 29 1.55 -1.12 -17.51
N SER A 30 0.87 -2.06 -16.88
CA SER A 30 -0.59 -2.15 -17.00
C SER A 30 -1.12 -3.01 -15.87
N ALA A 31 -2.00 -2.44 -15.06
CA ALA A 31 -3.02 -3.23 -14.41
C ALA A 31 -3.99 -3.67 -15.52
N ALA A 32 -4.35 -4.96 -15.56
CA ALA A 32 -5.30 -5.47 -16.56
C ALA A 32 -6.66 -4.74 -16.46
N ASP A 33 -7.36 -4.59 -17.58
CA ASP A 33 -8.78 -4.21 -17.67
C ASP A 33 -9.19 -2.89 -16.97
N GLY A 34 -8.33 -1.87 -16.97
CA GLY A 34 -8.66 -0.56 -16.38
C GLY A 34 -8.62 -0.54 -14.85
N ALA A 35 -8.00 -1.56 -14.23
CA ALA A 35 -7.79 -1.58 -12.79
C ALA A 35 -6.84 -0.45 -12.32
N TRP A 36 -6.99 -0.04 -11.08
CA TRP A 36 -6.11 0.89 -10.36
C TRP A 36 -5.76 0.29 -8.99
N PRO A 37 -4.89 -0.73 -8.93
CA PRO A 37 -4.78 -1.63 -7.79
C PRO A 37 -3.99 -1.07 -6.60
N ARG A 38 -3.43 0.14 -6.69
CA ARG A 38 -2.55 0.72 -5.67
C ARG A 38 -2.47 2.23 -5.78
N TYR A 39 -1.89 2.86 -4.75
CA TYR A 39 -1.54 4.28 -4.79
C TYR A 39 -0.72 4.61 -6.04
N LEU A 40 -1.12 5.66 -6.76
CA LEU A 40 -0.48 6.09 -8.02
C LEU A 40 -0.40 5.02 -9.13
N HIS A 41 -1.38 4.10 -9.18
CA HIS A 41 -1.63 3.11 -10.24
C HIS A 41 -0.65 1.94 -10.34
N ASP A 42 0.66 2.21 -10.42
CA ASP A 42 1.69 1.19 -10.67
C ASP A 42 2.92 1.37 -9.76
N ASN A 43 3.88 0.44 -9.84
CA ASN A 43 5.10 0.50 -9.03
C ASN A 43 6.02 1.68 -9.36
N GLY A 44 5.86 2.28 -10.54
CA GLY A 44 6.56 3.52 -10.90
C GLY A 44 5.86 4.76 -10.36
N GLY A 45 4.65 4.62 -9.81
CA GLY A 45 3.85 5.73 -9.31
C GLY A 45 3.43 6.69 -10.41
N SER A 46 3.12 6.17 -11.61
CA SER A 46 2.82 7.01 -12.78
C SER A 46 1.61 7.92 -12.58
N GLY A 47 0.65 7.52 -11.76
CA GLY A 47 -0.62 8.24 -11.60
C GLY A 47 -1.39 8.38 -12.93
N TYR A 48 -1.15 7.47 -13.88
CA TYR A 48 -1.65 7.57 -15.25
C TYR A 48 -2.48 6.36 -15.64
N ALA A 49 -3.63 6.60 -16.26
CA ALA A 49 -4.45 5.58 -16.92
C ALA A 49 -4.47 5.80 -18.44
N THR A 50 -4.46 4.70 -19.19
CA THR A 50 -4.56 4.72 -20.66
C THR A 50 -6.01 4.84 -21.16
N ASP A 51 -7.00 4.95 -20.26
CA ASP A 51 -8.41 5.10 -20.63
C ASP A 51 -8.64 6.42 -21.38
N ALA A 52 -9.24 6.31 -22.57
CA ALA A 52 -9.57 7.44 -23.43
C ALA A 52 -11.08 7.78 -23.43
N GLY A 53 -11.87 7.13 -22.56
CA GLY A 53 -13.32 7.32 -22.46
C GLY A 53 -13.74 8.74 -22.09
N ILE A 54 -12.88 9.49 -21.37
CA ILE A 54 -13.07 10.91 -21.07
C ILE A 54 -12.08 11.73 -21.88
N THR A 55 -12.59 12.54 -22.81
CA THR A 55 -11.79 13.47 -23.60
C THR A 55 -11.92 14.90 -23.05
N THR A 56 -10.98 15.78 -23.39
CA THR A 56 -11.03 17.21 -23.02
C THR A 56 -12.31 17.89 -23.52
N ALA A 57 -12.79 17.52 -24.71
CA ALA A 57 -14.02 18.07 -25.28
C ALA A 57 -15.28 17.58 -24.55
N ALA A 58 -15.28 16.33 -24.08
CA ALA A 58 -16.41 15.72 -23.37
C ALA A 58 -16.43 16.04 -21.88
N ALA A 59 -15.31 16.44 -21.28
CA ALA A 59 -15.18 16.70 -19.85
C ALA A 59 -16.22 17.69 -19.29
N LYS A 60 -16.60 18.71 -20.09
CA LYS A 60 -17.64 19.68 -19.73
C LYS A 60 -19.05 19.08 -19.54
N ASN A 61 -19.27 17.86 -20.04
CA ASN A 61 -20.54 17.15 -19.95
C ASN A 61 -20.57 16.12 -18.82
N LEU A 62 -19.48 16.00 -18.04
CA LEU A 62 -19.43 15.06 -16.92
C LEU A 62 -20.47 15.43 -15.87
N LYS A 63 -21.14 14.41 -15.37
CA LYS A 63 -22.10 14.48 -14.27
C LYS A 63 -21.87 13.29 -13.35
N PRO A 64 -22.15 13.41 -12.05
CA PRO A 64 -22.13 12.27 -11.16
C PRO A 64 -23.01 11.14 -11.70
N LEU A 65 -22.50 9.91 -11.64
CA LEU A 65 -23.29 8.72 -11.94
C LEU A 65 -24.39 8.56 -10.88
N ALA A 66 -25.53 7.99 -11.24
CA ALA A 66 -26.55 7.63 -10.26
C ALA A 66 -25.95 6.71 -9.18
N GLY A 67 -26.25 6.99 -7.91
CA GLY A 67 -25.61 6.32 -6.77
C GLY A 67 -24.33 6.99 -6.25
N TRP A 68 -23.84 8.03 -6.94
CA TRP A 68 -22.67 8.81 -6.54
C TRP A 68 -22.99 10.29 -6.32
N PRO A 69 -22.28 10.98 -5.40
CA PRO A 69 -21.19 10.48 -4.55
C PRO A 69 -21.69 9.58 -3.41
N VAL A 70 -20.90 8.56 -3.05
CA VAL A 70 -21.15 7.72 -1.87
C VAL A 70 -20.63 8.44 -0.62
N LYS A 71 -21.50 8.64 0.36
CA LYS A 71 -21.12 9.22 1.66
C LYS A 71 -20.72 8.11 2.64
N LEU A 72 -19.46 8.10 3.04
CA LEU A 72 -18.94 7.28 4.15
C LEU A 72 -19.03 8.05 5.48
N PRO A 73 -19.03 7.37 6.64
CA PRO A 73 -19.32 7.99 7.93
C PRO A 73 -18.14 8.77 8.54
N ALA A 74 -16.96 8.76 7.91
CA ALA A 74 -15.77 9.42 8.43
C ALA A 74 -14.90 10.03 7.32
N THR A 75 -13.89 10.78 7.74
CA THR A 75 -12.88 11.36 6.86
C THR A 75 -12.19 10.27 6.05
N ILE A 76 -12.05 10.54 4.74
CA ILE A 76 -11.29 9.71 3.80
C ILE A 76 -10.02 10.49 3.47
N SER A 77 -8.86 9.94 3.82
CA SER A 77 -7.54 10.46 3.40
C SER A 77 -6.87 9.58 2.35
N THR A 78 -7.44 8.41 2.06
CA THR A 78 -6.90 7.44 1.10
C THR A 78 -7.30 7.77 -0.33
N GLN A 79 -6.46 7.42 -1.30
CA GLN A 79 -6.88 7.32 -2.69
C GLN A 79 -7.75 6.06 -2.86
N PRO A 80 -8.93 6.12 -3.52
CA PRO A 80 -9.67 4.92 -3.88
C PRO A 80 -8.88 4.01 -4.82
N VAL A 81 -8.98 2.69 -4.61
CA VAL A 81 -8.33 1.65 -5.42
C VAL A 81 -9.39 0.85 -6.18
N LEU A 82 -9.18 0.60 -7.47
CA LEU A 82 -10.11 -0.17 -8.30
C LEU A 82 -9.49 -1.53 -8.64
N ALA A 83 -10.08 -2.62 -8.17
CA ALA A 83 -9.65 -3.98 -8.53
C ALA A 83 -10.79 -4.99 -8.32
N ASN A 84 -10.78 -6.09 -9.08
CA ASN A 84 -11.84 -7.11 -9.02
C ASN A 84 -13.26 -6.55 -9.26
N GLY A 85 -13.40 -5.44 -10.02
CA GLY A 85 -14.68 -4.75 -10.22
C GLY A 85 -15.21 -4.00 -8.99
N LEU A 86 -14.39 -3.82 -7.94
CA LEU A 86 -14.74 -3.13 -6.71
C LEU A 86 -13.83 -1.94 -6.45
N ILE A 87 -14.38 -0.95 -5.75
CA ILE A 87 -13.69 0.27 -5.31
C ILE A 87 -13.40 0.13 -3.83
N TYR A 88 -12.12 0.11 -3.46
CA TYR A 88 -11.66 0.00 -2.07
C TYR A 88 -11.26 1.36 -1.53
N VAL A 89 -11.74 1.68 -0.32
CA VAL A 89 -11.52 2.98 0.33
C VAL A 89 -11.39 2.77 1.84
N GLY A 90 -10.32 3.31 2.41
CA GLY A 90 -10.12 3.36 3.86
C GLY A 90 -10.65 4.66 4.47
N ALA A 91 -11.25 4.57 5.65
CA ALA A 91 -11.71 5.76 6.38
C ALA A 91 -11.22 5.78 7.84
N TRP A 92 -11.24 6.98 8.41
CA TRP A 92 -10.76 7.23 9.77
C TRP A 92 -11.63 6.62 10.87
N ASP A 93 -12.81 6.08 10.56
CA ASP A 93 -13.60 5.28 11.50
C ASP A 93 -13.05 3.84 11.67
N GLY A 94 -11.88 3.56 11.11
CA GLY A 94 -11.22 2.27 11.23
C GLY A 94 -11.71 1.24 10.24
N ASN A 95 -12.61 1.59 9.32
CA ASN A 95 -13.11 0.66 8.32
C ASN A 95 -12.36 0.79 6.99
N GLU A 96 -11.99 -0.36 6.43
CA GLU A 96 -11.77 -0.52 4.99
C GLU A 96 -13.10 -0.92 4.35
N TYR A 97 -13.46 -0.28 3.24
CA TYR A 97 -14.72 -0.51 2.52
C TYR A 97 -14.43 -1.07 1.13
N ALA A 98 -15.23 -2.02 0.68
CA ALA A 98 -15.39 -2.32 -0.75
C ALA A 98 -16.76 -1.88 -1.23
N ILE A 99 -16.76 -1.08 -2.28
CA ILE A 99 -17.94 -0.44 -2.86
C ILE A 99 -18.08 -0.94 -4.30
N THR A 100 -19.30 -1.30 -4.66
CA THR A 100 -19.66 -1.66 -6.04
C THR A 100 -19.74 -0.42 -6.92
N PRO A 101 -19.62 -0.54 -8.26
CA PRO A 101 -19.72 0.61 -9.16
C PRO A 101 -21.05 1.39 -9.07
N SER A 102 -22.14 0.75 -8.59
CA SER A 102 -23.43 1.40 -8.35
C SER A 102 -23.48 2.24 -7.06
N GLY A 103 -22.42 2.22 -6.25
CA GLY A 103 -22.30 2.95 -4.99
C GLY A 103 -22.73 2.18 -3.74
N ALA A 104 -23.14 0.90 -3.88
CA ALA A 104 -23.48 0.06 -2.73
C ALA A 104 -22.22 -0.50 -2.05
N VAL A 105 -22.17 -0.47 -0.71
CA VAL A 105 -21.12 -1.13 0.07
C VAL A 105 -21.32 -2.65 0.00
N GLN A 106 -20.39 -3.35 -0.66
CA GLN A 106 -20.40 -4.81 -0.71
C GLN A 106 -19.96 -5.40 0.63
N TRP A 107 -18.88 -4.87 1.19
CA TRP A 107 -18.41 -5.22 2.53
C TRP A 107 -17.70 -4.03 3.17
N LYS A 108 -17.62 -4.05 4.51
CA LYS A 108 -16.71 -3.21 5.28
C LYS A 108 -16.04 -4.04 6.36
N ARG A 109 -14.79 -3.71 6.71
CA ARG A 109 -14.04 -4.39 7.74
C ARG A 109 -13.42 -3.37 8.69
N PHE A 110 -13.81 -3.44 9.96
CA PHE A 110 -13.16 -2.68 11.01
C PHE A 110 -11.79 -3.28 11.34
N LEU A 111 -10.76 -2.45 11.31
CA LEU A 111 -9.35 -2.84 11.52
C LEU A 111 -8.70 -2.07 12.69
N GLY A 112 -9.47 -1.29 13.43
CA GLY A 112 -9.00 -0.56 14.61
C GLY A 112 -8.95 0.95 14.43
N ILE A 113 -8.95 1.64 15.57
CA ILE A 113 -8.79 3.09 15.67
C ILE A 113 -7.65 3.37 16.64
N THR A 114 -6.76 4.29 16.28
CA THR A 114 -5.75 4.82 17.19
C THR A 114 -6.27 6.09 17.86
N THR A 115 -6.17 6.13 19.19
CA THR A 115 -6.57 7.29 20.01
C THR A 115 -5.47 7.65 20.99
N LYS A 116 -5.20 8.96 21.13
CA LYS A 116 -4.17 9.44 22.05
C LYS A 116 -4.55 10.74 22.77
N GLY A 117 -5.80 10.77 23.24
CA GLY A 117 -6.36 11.96 23.89
C GLY A 117 -6.46 13.17 22.94
N LYS A 118 -7.28 14.16 23.33
CA LYS A 118 -7.56 15.33 22.49
C LYS A 118 -6.34 16.23 22.25
N ALA A 119 -5.31 16.12 23.09
CA ALA A 119 -4.12 16.97 23.01
C ALA A 119 -3.15 16.56 21.90
N CYS A 120 -3.11 15.28 21.51
CA CYS A 120 -2.26 14.84 20.40
C CYS A 120 -3.01 14.95 19.06
N GLN A 121 -4.12 14.22 18.90
CA GLN A 121 -4.87 14.18 17.64
C GLN A 121 -6.27 13.57 17.82
N TYR A 122 -7.17 13.85 16.87
CA TYR A 122 -8.45 13.14 16.77
C TYR A 122 -8.24 11.63 16.51
N PRO A 123 -9.20 10.77 16.87
CA PRO A 123 -9.17 9.35 16.52
C PRO A 123 -8.98 9.13 15.02
N ILE A 124 -8.05 8.26 14.65
CA ILE A 124 -7.79 7.90 13.24
C ILE A 124 -7.66 6.39 13.11
N GLY A 125 -8.44 5.85 12.18
CA GLY A 125 -8.37 4.48 11.70
C GLY A 125 -7.47 4.33 10.48
N ILE A 126 -8.05 4.07 9.31
CA ILE A 126 -7.28 3.83 8.07
C ILE A 126 -6.83 5.14 7.46
N ALA A 127 -5.51 5.31 7.32
CA ALA A 127 -4.91 6.53 6.76
C ALA A 127 -4.25 6.33 5.39
N GLY A 128 -3.67 5.15 5.16
CA GLY A 128 -2.93 4.83 3.93
C GLY A 128 -3.79 4.10 2.89
N THR A 129 -3.68 4.51 1.63
CA THR A 129 -4.27 3.80 0.47
C THR A 129 -3.87 2.32 0.44
N PRO A 130 -4.80 1.37 0.30
CA PRO A 130 -4.46 -0.06 0.23
C PRO A 130 -3.73 -0.42 -1.08
N VAL A 131 -3.18 -1.63 -1.13
CA VAL A 131 -2.75 -2.27 -2.38
C VAL A 131 -3.46 -3.61 -2.56
N VAL A 132 -4.05 -3.83 -3.73
CA VAL A 132 -4.60 -5.12 -4.14
C VAL A 132 -3.62 -5.83 -5.05
N ALA A 133 -3.31 -7.08 -4.74
CA ALA A 133 -2.41 -7.91 -5.54
C ALA A 133 -2.80 -9.38 -5.45
N THR A 134 -2.42 -10.16 -6.46
CA THR A 134 -2.49 -11.61 -6.38
C THR A 134 -1.33 -12.11 -5.52
N ALA A 135 -1.65 -12.86 -4.46
CA ALA A 135 -0.66 -13.47 -3.59
C ALA A 135 -1.09 -14.89 -3.20
N THR A 136 -0.12 -15.77 -2.95
CA THR A 136 -0.38 -17.11 -2.46
C THR A 136 -0.62 -17.05 -0.95
N VAL A 137 -1.81 -17.47 -0.51
CA VAL A 137 -2.16 -17.59 0.91
C VAL A 137 -2.55 -19.05 1.17
N GLY A 138 -1.74 -19.74 1.97
CA GLY A 138 -1.78 -21.19 2.08
C GLY A 138 -1.37 -21.84 0.76
N ALA A 139 -2.23 -22.69 0.18
CA ALA A 139 -1.96 -23.41 -1.07
C ALA A 139 -2.61 -22.77 -2.31
N ALA A 140 -3.30 -21.63 -2.18
CA ALA A 140 -4.07 -21.02 -3.27
C ALA A 140 -3.61 -19.58 -3.55
N ALA A 141 -3.57 -19.22 -4.84
CA ALA A 141 -3.49 -17.83 -5.26
C ALA A 141 -4.83 -17.12 -4.96
N ARG A 142 -4.75 -15.96 -4.32
CA ARG A 142 -5.91 -15.15 -3.92
C ARG A 142 -5.72 -13.70 -4.34
N SER A 143 -6.82 -12.98 -4.53
CA SER A 143 -6.80 -11.52 -4.62
C SER A 143 -6.77 -10.96 -3.21
N VAL A 144 -5.66 -10.33 -2.82
CA VAL A 144 -5.39 -9.90 -1.45
C VAL A 144 -5.27 -8.40 -1.40
N LEU A 145 -5.98 -7.78 -0.46
CA LEU A 145 -5.88 -6.37 -0.14
C LEU A 145 -4.96 -6.20 1.08
N TYR A 146 -3.89 -5.43 0.94
CA TYR A 146 -2.99 -5.09 2.03
C TYR A 146 -3.22 -3.64 2.46
N VAL A 147 -3.37 -3.42 3.77
CA VAL A 147 -3.66 -2.10 4.33
C VAL A 147 -3.11 -1.96 5.75
N GLY A 148 -2.64 -0.76 6.09
CA GLY A 148 -2.26 -0.41 7.45
C GLY A 148 -3.46 -0.05 8.31
N GLY A 149 -3.47 -0.53 9.55
CA GLY A 149 -4.51 -0.22 10.53
C GLY A 149 -4.04 -0.53 11.94
N GLY A 150 -4.94 -1.08 12.74
CA GLY A 150 -4.71 -1.37 14.14
C GLY A 150 -5.03 -0.16 15.01
N GLY A 151 -4.57 -0.20 16.25
CA GLY A 151 -4.83 0.84 17.21
C GLY A 151 -5.13 0.29 18.60
N ASN A 152 -5.68 1.17 19.42
CA ASN A 152 -5.93 0.96 20.85
C ASN A 152 -7.37 1.33 21.23
N ALA A 153 -8.30 1.32 20.27
CA ALA A 153 -9.73 1.51 20.52
C ALA A 153 -10.61 0.65 19.59
N ASP A 154 -11.77 0.24 20.10
CA ASP A 154 -12.81 -0.45 19.32
C ASP A 154 -13.65 0.52 18.49
N ALA A 155 -14.65 0.01 17.75
CA ALA A 155 -15.52 0.80 16.89
C ALA A 155 -16.44 1.78 17.65
N GLN A 156 -16.60 1.58 18.95
CA GLN A 156 -17.34 2.48 19.84
C GLN A 156 -16.41 3.51 20.51
N GLY A 157 -15.10 3.42 20.27
CA GLY A 157 -14.09 4.27 20.87
C GLY A 157 -13.67 3.83 22.28
N HIS A 158 -14.06 2.64 22.74
CA HIS A 158 -13.59 2.13 24.02
C HIS A 158 -12.12 1.70 23.91
N PRO A 159 -11.28 2.03 24.91
CA PRO A 159 -9.87 1.69 24.87
C PRO A 159 -9.63 0.18 24.94
N ILE A 160 -8.68 -0.29 24.15
CA ILE A 160 -8.19 -1.67 24.13
C ILE A 160 -6.78 -1.68 24.74
N SER A 161 -6.58 -2.50 25.78
CA SER A 161 -5.26 -2.70 26.37
C SER A 161 -4.36 -3.53 25.44
N GLY A 162 -3.09 -3.14 25.30
CA GLY A 162 -2.14 -3.83 24.43
C GLY A 162 -2.40 -3.63 22.92
N GLY A 163 -3.06 -2.53 22.55
CA GLY A 163 -3.28 -2.15 21.16
C GLY A 163 -1.98 -2.04 20.34
N THR A 164 -2.06 -2.34 19.05
CA THR A 164 -0.90 -2.32 18.15
C THR A 164 -1.25 -1.76 16.77
N ALA A 165 -0.28 -1.10 16.15
CA ALA A 165 -0.33 -0.75 14.73
C ALA A 165 -0.03 -2.00 13.91
N GLN A 166 -0.84 -2.28 12.90
CA GLN A 166 -0.84 -3.58 12.23
C GLN A 166 -0.95 -3.45 10.72
N LEU A 167 -0.18 -4.28 10.00
CA LEU A 167 -0.40 -4.52 8.59
C LEU A 167 -1.36 -5.71 8.45
N PHE A 168 -2.48 -5.49 7.76
CA PHE A 168 -3.47 -6.51 7.48
C PHE A 168 -3.37 -7.00 6.04
N ALA A 169 -3.65 -8.28 5.85
CA ALA A 169 -4.00 -8.86 4.55
C ALA A 169 -5.44 -9.35 4.61
N LEU A 170 -6.28 -8.81 3.73
CA LEU A 170 -7.67 -9.17 3.61
C LEU A 170 -7.92 -9.93 2.31
N ASP A 171 -8.87 -10.84 2.31
CA ASP A 171 -9.46 -11.30 1.07
C ASP A 171 -10.19 -10.11 0.41
N ALA A 172 -9.77 -9.73 -0.79
CA ALA A 172 -10.28 -8.52 -1.42
C ALA A 172 -11.78 -8.64 -1.78
N LEU A 173 -12.32 -9.85 -1.94
CA LEU A 173 -13.72 -10.02 -2.34
C LEU A 173 -14.68 -10.03 -1.15
N THR A 174 -14.21 -10.47 0.02
CA THR A 174 -15.06 -10.67 1.21
C THR A 174 -14.72 -9.76 2.39
N GLY A 175 -13.52 -9.17 2.40
CA GLY A 175 -12.99 -8.39 3.53
C GLY A 175 -12.64 -9.25 4.74
N GLU A 176 -12.53 -10.57 4.60
CA GLU A 176 -12.04 -11.46 5.67
C GLU A 176 -10.55 -11.24 5.92
N ILE A 177 -10.15 -11.23 7.20
CA ILE A 177 -8.73 -11.13 7.56
C ILE A 177 -8.07 -12.48 7.29
N LEU A 178 -7.14 -12.50 6.34
CA LEU A 178 -6.33 -13.67 6.01
C LEU A 178 -5.16 -13.82 6.99
N TRP A 179 -4.51 -12.71 7.29
CA TRP A 179 -3.48 -12.60 8.33
C TRP A 179 -3.29 -11.13 8.71
N HIS A 180 -2.61 -10.90 9.82
CA HIS A 180 -2.14 -9.58 10.24
C HIS A 180 -0.81 -9.69 10.97
N THR A 181 -0.02 -8.62 10.94
CA THR A 181 1.28 -8.54 11.63
C THR A 181 1.35 -7.27 12.46
N SER A 182 1.72 -7.40 13.74
CA SER A 182 1.97 -6.25 14.62
C SER A 182 3.28 -5.57 14.27
N LEU A 183 3.21 -4.27 14.01
CA LEU A 183 4.31 -3.41 13.59
C LEU A 183 4.63 -2.31 14.62
N GLY A 184 4.12 -2.42 15.84
CA GLY A 184 4.46 -1.52 16.94
C GLY A 184 3.32 -1.34 17.93
N SER A 185 3.63 -0.87 19.13
CA SER A 185 2.63 -0.56 20.14
C SER A 185 1.84 0.70 19.76
N SER A 186 0.52 0.62 19.83
CA SER A 186 -0.35 1.79 19.76
C SER A 186 -0.56 2.35 21.17
N PRO A 187 -0.73 3.67 21.32
CA PRO A 187 -0.92 4.63 20.24
C PRO A 187 0.36 5.22 19.65
N ASP A 188 1.56 4.85 20.11
CA ASP A 188 2.79 5.53 19.71
C ASP A 188 3.16 5.27 18.24
N HIS A 189 2.99 4.03 17.79
CA HIS A 189 3.22 3.63 16.40
C HIS A 189 1.93 3.73 15.60
N PHE A 190 2.05 4.20 14.36
CA PHE A 190 0.95 4.32 13.42
C PHE A 190 1.42 4.12 11.97
N ILE A 191 0.52 3.66 11.12
CA ILE A 191 0.80 3.42 9.69
C ILE A 191 0.09 4.49 8.87
N TRP A 192 0.81 5.59 8.61
CA TRP A 192 0.34 6.67 7.73
C TRP A 192 0.51 6.33 6.25
N SER A 193 1.53 5.54 5.93
CA SER A 193 1.93 5.27 4.55
C SER A 193 1.02 4.25 3.87
N SER A 194 0.94 4.35 2.54
CA SER A 194 0.33 3.32 1.70
C SER A 194 1.29 2.14 1.52
N PRO A 195 0.87 0.89 1.79
CA PRO A 195 1.70 -0.28 1.50
C PRO A 195 2.02 -0.41 0.01
N ALA A 196 3.24 -0.86 -0.29
CA ALA A 196 3.69 -1.19 -1.64
C ALA A 196 3.85 -2.71 -1.78
N PHE A 197 3.37 -3.29 -2.89
CA PHE A 197 3.53 -4.71 -3.18
C PHE A 197 4.47 -4.93 -4.37
N TYR A 198 5.54 -5.69 -4.15
CA TYR A 198 6.51 -6.02 -5.19
C TYR A 198 7.04 -7.43 -5.02
N ARG A 199 6.96 -8.25 -6.08
CA ARG A 199 7.49 -9.63 -6.15
C ARG A 199 7.12 -10.51 -4.95
N GLY A 200 5.87 -10.47 -4.50
CA GLY A 200 5.38 -11.31 -3.41
C GLY A 200 5.61 -10.74 -2.01
N SER A 201 6.29 -9.59 -1.89
CA SER A 201 6.51 -8.89 -0.63
C SER A 201 5.65 -7.64 -0.57
N VAL A 202 5.16 -7.33 0.64
CA VAL A 202 4.49 -6.09 0.97
C VAL A 202 5.39 -5.28 1.90
N TYR A 203 5.52 -3.98 1.61
CA TYR A 203 6.36 -3.05 2.34
C TYR A 203 5.52 -1.90 2.86
N VAL A 204 5.76 -1.46 4.09
CA VAL A 204 5.02 -0.34 4.67
C VAL A 204 5.86 0.43 5.69
N GLY A 205 5.70 1.75 5.70
CA GLY A 205 6.31 2.63 6.69
C GLY A 205 5.47 2.71 7.97
N VAL A 206 6.17 2.71 9.10
CA VAL A 206 5.61 2.96 10.44
C VAL A 206 6.27 4.22 11.00
N SER A 207 5.46 5.11 11.59
CA SER A 207 5.97 6.32 12.24
C SER A 207 5.10 6.71 13.45
N ALA A 208 5.42 7.84 14.08
CA ALA A 208 4.72 8.32 15.26
C ALA A 208 3.26 8.65 14.94
N PHE A 209 2.38 8.37 15.89
CA PHE A 209 1.05 8.97 15.89
C PHE A 209 1.16 10.42 16.37
N ALA A 210 0.98 11.36 15.44
CA ALA A 210 0.92 12.79 15.73
C ALA A 210 2.17 13.39 16.39
N ASP A 211 3.35 12.78 16.19
CA ASP A 211 4.62 13.19 16.82
C ASP A 211 4.53 13.30 18.35
N CYS A 212 3.65 12.51 18.96
CA CYS A 212 3.26 12.62 20.36
C CYS A 212 3.36 11.24 21.00
N PRO A 213 4.50 10.75 21.52
CA PRO A 213 5.83 11.32 21.36
C PRO A 213 6.41 10.98 19.98
N LEU A 214 7.57 11.57 19.69
CA LEU A 214 8.39 11.13 18.57
C LEU A 214 8.84 9.68 18.79
N ILE A 215 8.74 8.87 17.73
CA ILE A 215 9.36 7.56 17.65
C ILE A 215 10.28 7.50 16.43
N GLN A 216 11.22 6.57 16.44
CA GLN A 216 11.99 6.27 15.24
C GLN A 216 11.08 5.60 14.20
N GLY A 217 10.94 6.24 13.04
CA GLY A 217 10.26 5.64 11.89
C GLY A 217 11.03 4.45 11.32
N ARG A 218 10.31 3.51 10.70
CA ARG A 218 10.91 2.35 10.04
C ARG A 218 10.12 1.93 8.80
N LEU A 219 10.84 1.36 7.83
CA LEU A 219 10.26 0.59 6.75
C LEU A 219 10.27 -0.88 7.17
N VAL A 220 9.13 -1.55 7.03
CA VAL A 220 8.97 -2.99 7.27
C VAL A 220 8.62 -3.66 5.95
#